data_AF-A0A838HWU1-F1
#
_entry.id   AF-A0A838HWU1-F1
#
_cell.length_a   1.000
_cell.length_b   1.000
_cell.length_c   1.000
_cell.angle_alpha   90.00
_cell.angle_beta   90.00
_cell.angle_gamma   90.00
#
_symmetry.space_group_name_H-M   'P 1'
#
loop_
_entity.id
_entity.type
_entity.pdbx_description
1 polymer ?
#
loop_
_entity_poly.entity_id
_entity_poly.type
_entity_poly.pdbx_seq_one_letter_code
_entity_poly.pdbx_strand_id
1 'polypeptide(L)'
;SPWFTTAEGLPAVNPLGNLIGAVIMFGVLGFLPAFVLCKVLDRFGLLRVPRAVELAGLDTHDYGDAYPYFQEHETPFETIERAAAIEDGVATLPGSIATEDASRRDA
;
A
#
# COMPACT_ATOMS: atom_id res chain seq x y z
N SER A 1 -4.93 -17.23 -43.78
CA SER A 1 -6.26 -17.61 -43.24
C SER A 1 -6.94 -16.35 -42.78
N PRO A 2 -8.20 -16.09 -43.17
CA PRO A 2 -8.89 -14.81 -42.90
C PRO A 2 -9.07 -14.52 -41.40
N TRP A 3 -8.80 -15.53 -40.56
CA TRP A 3 -8.88 -15.47 -39.11
C TRP A 3 -7.68 -14.77 -38.43
N PHE A 4 -6.50 -14.75 -39.06
CA PHE A 4 -5.28 -14.22 -38.42
C PHE A 4 -4.48 -13.27 -39.32
N THR A 5 -4.58 -13.42 -40.64
CA THR A 5 -3.82 -12.60 -41.59
C THR A 5 -4.65 -12.26 -42.83
N THR A 6 -4.48 -11.04 -43.31
CA THR A 6 -5.08 -10.52 -44.55
C THR A 6 -4.35 -11.10 -45.77
N ALA A 7 -4.93 -11.01 -46.96
CA ALA A 7 -4.29 -11.48 -48.21
C ALA A 7 -2.89 -10.87 -48.43
N GLU A 8 -2.68 -9.63 -47.97
CA GLU A 8 -1.41 -8.89 -48.02
C GLU A 8 -0.45 -9.23 -46.86
N GLY A 9 -0.73 -10.26 -46.06
CA GLY A 9 0.12 -10.68 -44.93
C GLY A 9 -0.01 -9.81 -43.67
N LEU A 10 -0.83 -8.76 -43.69
CA LEU A 10 -1.06 -7.88 -42.53
C LEU A 10 -1.87 -8.58 -41.43
N PRO A 11 -1.70 -8.20 -40.14
CA PRO A 11 -2.54 -8.70 -39.06
C PRO A 11 -4.02 -8.44 -39.35
N ALA A 12 -4.83 -9.50 -39.32
CA ALA A 12 -6.27 -9.35 -39.53
C ALA A 12 -6.92 -8.75 -38.27
N VAL A 13 -7.40 -7.51 -38.37
CA VAL A 13 -8.14 -6.85 -37.28
C VAL A 13 -9.58 -7.34 -37.31
N ASN A 14 -9.88 -8.37 -36.51
CA ASN A 14 -11.22 -8.94 -36.37
C ASN A 14 -11.67 -8.81 -34.90
N PRO A 15 -12.87 -8.25 -34.62
CA PRO A 15 -13.38 -8.12 -33.25
C PRO A 15 -13.40 -9.45 -32.48
N LEU A 16 -13.67 -10.58 -33.15
CA LEU A 16 -13.65 -11.90 -32.51
C LEU A 16 -12.23 -12.37 -32.16
N GLY A 17 -11.25 -12.11 -33.03
CA GLY A 17 -9.85 -12.45 -32.78
C GLY A 17 -9.27 -11.63 -31.62
N ASN A 18 -9.57 -10.33 -31.60
CA ASN A 18 -9.15 -9.44 -30.51
C ASN A 18 -9.80 -9.82 -29.17
N LEU A 19 -11.07 -10.24 -29.18
CA LEU A 19 -11.76 -10.73 -27.98
C LEU A 19 -11.09 -12.00 -27.43
N ILE A 20 -10.77 -12.96 -28.30
CA ILE A 20 -10.09 -14.20 -27.89
C ILE A 20 -8.70 -13.87 -27.33
N GLY A 21 -7.95 -12.98 -27.98
CA GLY A 21 -6.66 -12.50 -27.48
C GLY A 21 -6.76 -11.85 -26.09
N ALA A 22 -7.76 -10.99 -25.90
CA ALA A 22 -8.02 -10.37 -24.60
C ALA A 22 -8.37 -11.41 -23.52
N VAL A 23 -9.23 -12.39 -23.83
CA VAL A 23 -9.60 -13.45 -22.88
C VAL A 23 -8.40 -14.30 -22.48
N ILE A 24 -7.51 -14.63 -23.41
CA ILE A 24 -6.31 -15.41 -23.10
C ILE A 24 -5.34 -14.58 -22.23
N MET A 25 -5.14 -13.30 -22.55
CA MET A 25 -4.23 -12.44 -21.77
C MET A 25 -4.77 -12.14 -20.37
N PHE A 26 -6.03 -11.72 -20.25
CA PHE A 26 -6.61 -11.34 -18.96
C PHE A 26 -7.09 -12.55 -18.14
N GLY A 27 -7.71 -13.53 -18.79
CA GLY A 27 -8.30 -14.69 -18.11
C GLY A 27 -7.29 -15.81 -17.85
N VAL A 28 -6.57 -16.25 -18.88
CA VAL A 28 -5.69 -17.42 -18.78
C VAL A 28 -4.31 -17.06 -18.26
N LEU A 29 -3.69 -15.98 -18.76
CA LEU A 29 -2.33 -15.63 -18.37
C LEU A 29 -2.28 -14.67 -17.17
N GLY A 30 -3.25 -13.77 -17.04
CA GLY A 30 -3.34 -12.85 -15.89
C GLY A 30 -4.01 -13.50 -14.69
N PHE A 31 -5.31 -13.82 -14.83
CA PHE A 31 -6.14 -14.22 -13.71
C PHE A 31 -5.86 -15.64 -13.22
N LEU A 32 -5.78 -16.63 -14.10
CA LEU A 32 -5.63 -18.03 -13.69
C LEU A 32 -4.37 -18.30 -12.83
N PRO A 33 -3.15 -17.88 -13.21
CA PRO A 33 -1.96 -18.15 -12.39
C PRO A 33 -1.97 -17.34 -11.08
N ALA A 34 -2.44 -16.09 -11.11
CA ALA A 34 -2.58 -15.29 -9.90
C ALA A 34 -3.60 -15.93 -8.93
N PHE A 35 -4.73 -16.42 -9.45
CA PHE A 35 -5.73 -17.12 -8.66
C PHE A 35 -5.18 -18.40 -8.03
N VAL A 36 -4.43 -19.20 -8.80
CA VAL A 36 -3.78 -20.42 -8.28
C VAL A 36 -2.78 -20.07 -7.18
N LEU A 37 -1.94 -19.05 -7.39
CA LEU A 37 -0.97 -18.61 -6.39
C LEU A 37 -1.66 -18.13 -5.11
N CYS A 38 -2.65 -17.25 -5.23
CA CYS A 38 -3.44 -16.79 -4.09
C CYS A 38 -4.09 -17.97 -3.34
N LYS A 39 -4.63 -18.96 -4.06
CA LYS A 39 -5.26 -20.13 -3.44
C LYS A 39 -4.28 -21.02 -2.69
N VAL A 40 -3.03 -21.09 -3.16
CA VAL A 40 -1.95 -21.80 -2.46
C VAL A 40 -1.56 -21.03 -1.19
N LEU A 41 -1.37 -19.71 -1.27
CA LEU A 41 -1.03 -18.87 -0.12
C LEU A 41 -2.15 -18.82 0.93
N ASP A 42 -3.41 -18.82 0.50
CA ASP A 42 -4.59 -18.89 1.36
C ASP A 42 -4.62 -20.21 2.15
N ARG A 43 -4.23 -21.33 1.51
CA ARG A 43 -4.13 -22.62 2.19
C ARG A 43 -3.06 -22.65 3.28
N PHE A 44 -2.04 -21.81 3.17
CA PHE A 44 -1.04 -21.62 4.22
C PHE A 44 -1.45 -20.57 5.27
N GLY A 45 -2.65 -19.97 5.16
CA GLY A 45 -3.15 -18.99 6.11
C GLY A 45 -2.45 -17.63 6.07
N LEU A 46 -1.74 -17.32 4.97
CA LEU A 46 -0.89 -16.13 4.85
C LEU A 46 -1.62 -14.88 4.33
N LEU A 47 -2.78 -15.04 3.71
CA LEU A 47 -3.49 -13.94 3.05
C LEU A 47 -4.54 -13.27 3.93
N ARG A 48 -5.03 -13.97 4.96
CA ARG A 48 -6.10 -13.46 5.83
C ARG A 48 -5.69 -13.50 7.28
N VAL A 49 -5.83 -12.35 7.91
CA VAL A 49 -5.63 -12.16 9.35
C VAL A 49 -6.72 -12.94 10.11
N PRO A 50 -6.36 -13.68 11.18
CA PRO A 50 -7.36 -14.40 11.97
C PRO A 50 -8.36 -13.44 12.62
N ARG A 51 -9.63 -13.86 12.75
CA ARG A 51 -10.74 -13.06 13.28
C ARG A 51 -10.43 -12.36 14.61
N ALA A 52 -9.66 -13.00 15.50
CA ALA A 52 -9.26 -12.40 16.77
C ALA A 52 -8.41 -11.14 16.58
N VAL A 53 -7.52 -11.13 15.58
CA VAL A 53 -6.68 -9.97 15.24
C VAL A 53 -7.46 -8.95 14.39
N GLU A 54 -8.40 -9.39 13.53
CA GLU A 54 -9.33 -8.47 12.84
C GLU A 54 -10.13 -7.62 13.85
N LEU A 55 -10.55 -8.20 14.98
CA LEU A 55 -11.29 -7.51 16.04
C LEU A 55 -10.40 -6.64 16.95
N ALA A 56 -9.17 -7.06 17.21
CA ALA A 56 -8.21 -6.31 18.01
C ALA A 56 -7.57 -5.13 17.24
N GLY A 57 -7.58 -5.19 15.91
CA GLY A 57 -6.92 -4.23 15.02
C GLY A 57 -5.50 -4.67 14.65
N LEU A 58 -5.13 -4.45 13.38
CA LEU A 58 -3.79 -4.74 12.86
C LEU A 58 -2.72 -3.79 13.44
N ASP A 59 -3.16 -2.70 14.07
CA ASP A 59 -2.34 -1.68 14.74
C ASP A 59 -1.78 -2.15 16.09
N THR A 60 -2.20 -3.33 16.57
CA THR A 60 -1.67 -3.96 17.79
C THR A 60 -0.37 -4.72 17.57
N HIS A 61 0.05 -4.89 16.31
CA HIS A 61 1.25 -5.63 15.95
C HIS A 61 2.43 -4.66 15.80
N ASP A 62 3.52 -4.96 16.52
CA ASP A 62 4.79 -4.22 16.65
C ASP A 62 5.61 -4.09 15.32
N TYR A 63 4.97 -4.27 14.17
CA TYR A 63 5.57 -4.06 12.86
C TYR A 63 5.46 -2.59 12.48
N GLY A 64 6.26 -1.75 13.12
CA GLY A 64 6.64 -0.41 12.67
C GLY A 64 5.50 0.42 12.09
N ASP A 65 4.83 1.13 12.99
CA ASP A 65 3.75 2.09 12.80
C ASP A 65 3.70 2.76 11.42
N ALA A 66 2.51 2.74 10.84
CA ALA A 66 2.18 3.43 9.61
C ALA A 66 2.31 4.96 9.79
N TYR A 67 3.03 5.60 8.86
CA TYR A 67 3.17 7.05 8.67
C TYR A 67 3.79 7.85 9.84
N PRO A 68 4.71 8.78 9.54
CA PRO A 68 5.59 9.42 10.54
C PRO A 68 4.89 10.41 11.50
N TYR A 69 3.56 10.48 11.53
CA TYR A 69 2.83 11.50 12.29
C TYR A 69 2.07 10.97 13.51
N PHE A 70 2.00 9.65 13.71
CA PHE A 70 1.29 9.03 14.86
C PHE A 70 2.18 8.14 15.73
N GLN A 71 3.49 8.10 15.48
CA GLN A 71 4.41 7.31 16.31
C GLN A 71 4.70 8.06 17.62
N GLU A 72 4.20 7.54 18.73
CA GLU A 72 4.59 8.01 20.07
C GLU A 72 5.99 7.50 20.49
N HIS A 73 6.61 6.63 19.67
CA HIS A 73 7.99 6.19 19.86
C HIS A 73 8.96 7.20 19.21
N GLU A 74 9.44 8.14 20.02
CA GLU A 74 10.50 9.07 19.62
C GLU A 74 11.65 8.29 18.96
N THR A 75 12.02 8.67 17.74
CA THR A 75 13.23 8.14 17.13
C THR A 75 14.43 8.58 17.96
N PRO A 76 15.55 7.82 17.98
CA PRO A 76 16.76 8.23 18.72
C PRO A 76 17.25 9.63 18.34
N PHE A 77 16.96 10.05 17.10
CA PHE A 77 17.25 11.38 16.59
C PHE A 77 16.35 12.45 17.22
N GLU A 78 15.04 12.24 17.28
CA GLU A 78 14.09 13.16 17.93
C GLU A 78 14.36 13.30 19.44
N THR A 79 14.77 12.24 20.14
CA THR A 79 15.18 12.33 21.55
C THR A 79 16.42 13.22 21.72
N ILE A 80 17.39 13.12 20.81
CA ILE A 80 18.59 13.98 20.81
C ILE A 80 18.21 15.42 20.47
N GLU A 81 17.37 15.64 19.46
CA GLU A 81 16.88 16.98 19.09
C GLU A 81 16.06 17.62 20.22
N ARG A 82 15.26 16.83 20.94
CA ARG A 82 14.51 17.31 22.12
C ARG A 82 15.44 17.70 23.26
N ALA A 83 16.46 16.90 23.53
CA ALA A 83 17.47 17.22 24.54
C ALA A 83 18.23 18.51 24.17
N ALA A 84 18.61 18.66 22.91
CA ALA A 84 19.27 19.86 22.39
C ALA A 84 18.36 21.10 22.42
N ALA A 85 17.07 20.96 22.06
CA ALA A 85 16.12 22.07 22.09
C ALA A 85 15.81 22.55 23.51
N ILE A 86 15.81 21.64 24.50
CA ILE A 86 15.70 21.99 25.92
C ILE A 86 16.96 22.74 26.39
N GLU A 87 18.14 22.34 25.92
CA GLU A 87 19.41 23.01 26.23
C GLU A 87 19.48 24.42 25.61
N ASP A 88 18.98 24.59 24.39
CA ASP A 88 18.97 25.85 23.65
C ASP A 88 17.76 26.76 23.98
N GLY A 89 16.84 26.31 24.84
CA GLY A 89 15.67 27.10 25.28
C GLY A 89 14.63 27.36 24.18
N VAL A 90 14.60 26.52 23.14
CA VAL A 90 13.69 26.66 22.00
C VAL A 90 12.30 26.13 22.35
N ALA A 91 11.29 26.99 22.28
CA ALA A 91 9.93 26.69 22.71
C ALA A 91 9.12 25.82 21.72
N THR A 92 9.55 25.70 20.46
CA THR A 92 8.84 24.98 19.39
C THR A 92 9.81 24.21 18.49
N LEU A 93 9.53 22.92 18.25
CA LEU A 93 10.35 22.04 17.41
C LEU A 93 9.87 22.09 15.94
N PRO A 94 10.78 22.06 14.95
CA PRO A 94 10.38 21.95 13.55
C PRO A 94 9.70 20.59 13.30
N GLY A 95 8.38 20.62 13.06
CA GLY A 95 7.54 19.43 12.92
C GLY A 95 6.41 19.32 13.96
N SER A 96 6.44 20.12 15.03
CA SER A 96 5.37 20.13 16.03
C SER A 96 4.15 20.90 15.53
N ILE A 97 3.04 20.21 15.23
CA ILE A 97 1.78 20.82 14.78
C ILE A 97 0.85 21.32 15.91
N ALA A 98 1.31 21.39 17.17
CA ALA A 98 0.35 21.36 18.29
C ALA A 98 0.39 22.50 19.31
N THR A 99 1.30 23.48 19.23
CA THR A 99 1.35 24.54 20.27
C THR A 99 1.00 25.93 19.77
N GLU A 100 1.40 26.32 18.55
CA GLU A 100 1.08 27.66 18.02
C GLU A 100 -0.40 27.85 17.67
N ASP A 101 -1.08 26.79 17.21
CA ASP A 101 -2.47 26.89 16.75
C ASP A 101 -3.49 26.81 17.90
N ALA A 102 -3.08 26.28 19.07
CA ALA A 102 -3.90 26.28 20.29
C ALA A 102 -4.00 27.70 20.89
N SER A 103 -2.89 28.44 20.94
CA SER A 103 -2.85 29.80 21.48
C SER A 103 -3.63 30.82 20.64
N ARG A 104 -3.88 30.54 19.35
CA ARG A 104 -4.56 31.46 18.44
C ARG A 104 -6.09 31.33 18.45
N ARG A 105 -6.61 30.23 18.99
CA ARG A 105 -8.07 30.00 19.16
C ARG A 105 -8.63 30.66 20.42
N ASP A 106 -7.74 31.00 21.35
CA ASP A 106 -8.06 31.62 22.64
C ASP A 106 -7.80 33.15 22.66
N ALA A 107 -7.58 33.76 21.49
CA ALA A 107 -7.33 35.20 21.30
C ALA A 107 -8.47 35.92 20.57
#